data_AF-A0A3B7LIE9-F1
#
_entry.id   AF-A0A3B7LIE9-F1
#
_cell.length_a   1.000
_cell.length_b   1.000
_cell.length_c   1.000
_cell.angle_alpha   90.00
_cell.angle_beta   90.00
_cell.angle_gamma   90.00
#
_symmetry.space_group_name_H-M   'P 1'
#
loop_
_entity.id
_entity.type
_entity.pdbx_description
1 polymer ?
#
loop_
_entity_poly.entity_id
_entity_poly.type
_entity_poly.pdbx_seq_one_letter_code
_entity_poly.pdbx_strand_id
1 'polypeptide(L)'
;MAPCLALLLAWALPAQARELAVPPEAMVEVEVATVGMSGMAGVPVVLLREPGAREVIPIFIGVAEARAILRALTGERPPRPLTHELLGDVLAGAEVALTRVYVDALTESTFLGMLELSVPGRDAPLRIDSRPSDAIALALTAGASIHVAPEVLEAARQIEYQGFDDQVVVALGITVTPLDDDLREALGLPDRAGVLVSDVSGEAAEAGLEPGDLLLAVNGETPENPLHFLELVRDTPAGEPARLRVWQRGEIVEVELSTEVPAPTPRRRAPGLEA
;
A
#
# COMPACT_ATOMS: atom_id res chain seq x y z
N MET A 1 -20.28 -54.51 31.84
CA MET A 1 -19.52 -54.25 30.59
C MET A 1 -20.48 -53.68 29.56
N ALA A 2 -20.39 -52.38 29.31
CA ALA A 2 -20.73 -51.71 28.04
C ALA A 2 -20.23 -50.27 28.17
N PRO A 3 -19.18 -49.84 27.45
CA PRO A 3 -18.83 -48.43 27.42
C PRO A 3 -19.79 -47.71 26.45
N CYS A 4 -20.47 -46.67 26.94
CA CYS A 4 -21.17 -45.71 26.10
C CYS A 4 -20.11 -44.97 25.26
N LEU A 5 -20.00 -45.34 23.99
CA LEU A 5 -19.23 -44.64 22.99
C LEU A 5 -19.95 -43.31 22.69
N ALA A 6 -19.58 -42.25 23.39
CA ALA A 6 -20.01 -40.90 23.05
C ALA A 6 -19.32 -40.50 21.74
N LEU A 7 -20.05 -40.62 20.63
CA LEU A 7 -19.66 -40.13 19.33
C LEU A 7 -19.66 -38.59 19.39
N LEU A 8 -18.50 -37.99 19.68
CA LEU A 8 -18.26 -36.57 19.46
C LEU A 8 -18.20 -36.36 17.94
N LEU A 9 -19.37 -36.19 17.31
CA LEU A 9 -19.48 -35.52 16.03
C LEU A 9 -19.00 -34.09 16.24
N ALA A 10 -17.72 -33.87 16.01
CA ALA A 10 -17.16 -32.53 15.86
C ALA A 10 -17.89 -31.88 14.69
N TRP A 11 -18.87 -31.02 15.01
CA TRP A 11 -19.34 -30.01 14.09
C TRP A 11 -18.15 -29.11 13.80
N ALA A 12 -17.41 -29.43 12.74
CA ALA A 12 -16.64 -28.43 12.02
C ALA A 12 -17.67 -27.46 11.45
N LEU A 13 -18.04 -26.44 12.23
CA LEU A 13 -18.60 -25.24 11.67
C LEU A 13 -17.55 -24.78 10.66
N PRO A 14 -17.83 -24.78 9.34
CA PRO A 14 -16.92 -24.14 8.41
C PRO A 14 -16.78 -22.72 8.94
N ALA A 15 -15.55 -22.28 9.21
CA ALA A 15 -15.27 -20.88 9.51
C ALA A 15 -16.04 -20.08 8.46
N GLN A 16 -17.02 -19.29 8.90
CA GLN A 16 -18.11 -18.84 8.04
C GLN A 16 -17.56 -18.09 6.83
N ALA A 17 -17.37 -18.80 5.73
CA ALA A 17 -16.96 -18.21 4.47
C ALA A 17 -18.24 -17.65 3.88
N ARG A 18 -18.46 -16.35 4.04
CA ARG A 18 -19.41 -15.66 3.17
C ARG A 18 -18.98 -15.90 1.73
N GLU A 19 -19.95 -16.05 0.84
CA GLU A 19 -19.64 -16.04 -0.59
C GLU A 19 -19.20 -14.63 -1.01
N LEU A 20 -18.45 -14.55 -2.10
CA LEU A 20 -18.16 -13.25 -2.71
C LEU A 20 -19.47 -12.64 -3.20
N ALA A 21 -19.68 -11.36 -2.92
CA ALA A 21 -20.87 -10.65 -3.40
C ALA A 21 -20.89 -10.51 -4.93
N VAL A 22 -19.71 -10.52 -5.55
CA VAL A 22 -19.50 -10.40 -6.99
C VAL A 22 -18.63 -11.57 -7.47
N PRO A 23 -18.90 -12.17 -8.64
CA PRO A 23 -18.03 -13.21 -9.21
C PRO A 23 -16.60 -12.71 -9.45
N PRO A 24 -15.56 -13.53 -9.21
CA PRO A 24 -14.16 -13.12 -9.40
C PRO A 24 -13.85 -12.51 -10.78
N GLU A 25 -14.49 -13.03 -11.83
CA GLU A 25 -14.33 -12.58 -13.22
C GLU A 25 -14.88 -11.17 -13.49
N ALA A 26 -15.76 -10.66 -12.63
CA ALA A 26 -16.32 -9.32 -12.72
C ALA A 26 -15.60 -8.32 -11.81
N MET A 27 -14.60 -8.77 -11.04
CA MET A 27 -13.80 -7.89 -10.21
C MET A 27 -12.82 -7.08 -11.05
N VAL A 28 -12.50 -5.89 -10.54
CA VAL A 28 -11.50 -5.00 -11.13
C VAL A 28 -10.21 -5.13 -10.34
N GLU A 29 -9.11 -5.45 -11.02
CA GLU A 29 -7.79 -5.44 -10.40
C GLU A 29 -7.36 -4.00 -10.10
N VAL A 30 -6.81 -3.78 -8.90
CA VAL A 30 -6.35 -2.48 -8.42
C VAL A 30 -4.96 -2.62 -7.80
N GLU A 31 -4.27 -1.49 -7.67
CA GLU A 31 -3.05 -1.36 -6.90
C GLU A 31 -3.22 -0.39 -5.73
N VAL A 32 -2.39 -0.57 -4.71
CA VAL A 32 -2.30 0.39 -3.61
C VAL A 32 -1.49 1.58 -4.09
N ALA A 33 -2.14 2.72 -4.16
CA ALA A 33 -1.50 3.95 -4.55
C ALA A 33 -0.59 4.46 -3.42
N THR A 34 -1.15 4.72 -2.25
CA THR A 34 -0.40 5.13 -1.06
C THR A 34 -1.31 5.01 0.16
N VAL A 35 -0.77 5.34 1.33
CA VAL A 35 -1.55 5.57 2.54
C VAL A 35 -1.42 7.06 2.89
N GLY A 36 -2.56 7.74 2.95
CA GLY A 36 -2.68 9.15 3.31
C GLY A 36 -3.44 9.35 4.62
N MET A 37 -3.76 10.60 4.92
CA MET A 37 -4.54 11.02 6.08
C MET A 37 -5.68 11.94 5.61
N SER A 38 -6.92 11.71 6.04
CA SER A 38 -8.11 12.44 5.59
C SER A 38 -8.65 13.37 6.67
N GLY A 39 -8.85 14.66 6.32
CA GLY A 39 -9.53 15.73 7.08
C GLY A 39 -8.94 16.02 8.46
N MET A 40 -9.19 17.21 9.06
CA MET A 40 -8.59 17.71 10.33
C MET A 40 -8.31 16.71 11.47
N ALA A 41 -9.07 15.61 11.59
CA ALA A 41 -8.87 14.57 12.59
C ALA A 41 -7.73 13.57 12.30
N GLY A 42 -7.14 13.58 11.10
CA GLY A 42 -5.99 12.72 10.79
C GLY A 42 -6.39 11.27 10.65
N VAL A 43 -7.54 10.97 10.04
CA VAL A 43 -7.98 9.58 9.90
C VAL A 43 -7.17 8.94 8.76
N PRO A 44 -6.44 7.84 8.99
CA PRO A 44 -5.69 7.19 7.93
C PRO A 44 -6.60 6.64 6.82
N VAL A 45 -6.12 6.75 5.59
CA VAL A 45 -6.83 6.24 4.40
C VAL A 45 -5.84 5.50 3.51
N VAL A 46 -6.22 4.32 3.01
CA VAL A 46 -5.51 3.70 1.89
C VAL A 46 -6.17 4.14 0.60
N LEU A 47 -5.36 4.61 -0.33
CA LEU A 47 -5.80 5.03 -1.65
C LEU A 47 -5.54 3.87 -2.62
N LEU A 48 -6.60 3.36 -3.24
CA LEU A 48 -6.53 2.33 -4.27
C LEU A 48 -6.77 2.94 -5.64
N ARG A 49 -6.26 2.32 -6.71
CA ARG A 49 -6.56 2.74 -8.08
C ARG A 49 -6.46 1.57 -9.05
N GLU A 50 -7.16 1.66 -10.17
CA GLU A 50 -6.95 0.74 -11.28
C GLU A 50 -5.53 0.95 -11.86
N PRO A 51 -4.84 -0.11 -12.34
CA PRO A 51 -3.52 0.02 -12.94
C PRO A 51 -3.50 1.05 -14.07
N GLY A 52 -2.65 2.07 -13.94
CA GLY A 52 -2.54 3.17 -14.91
C GLY A 52 -3.64 4.24 -14.84
N ALA A 53 -4.63 4.10 -13.95
CA ALA A 53 -5.61 5.15 -13.72
C ALA A 53 -5.05 6.27 -12.83
N ARG A 54 -5.55 7.50 -13.04
CA ARG A 54 -5.22 8.67 -12.20
C ARG A 54 -6.11 8.77 -10.97
N GLU A 55 -7.37 8.39 -11.12
CA GLU A 55 -8.37 8.48 -10.08
C GLU A 55 -8.09 7.47 -8.97
N VAL A 56 -8.12 7.96 -7.73
CA VAL A 56 -7.92 7.14 -6.53
C VAL A 56 -9.21 6.96 -5.76
N ILE A 57 -9.30 5.83 -5.08
CA ILE A 57 -10.47 5.37 -4.37
C ILE A 57 -10.10 5.20 -2.90
N PRO A 58 -10.70 6.00 -2.00
CA PRO A 58 -10.33 6.01 -0.60
C PRO A 58 -11.01 4.87 0.17
N ILE A 59 -10.23 4.14 0.97
CA ILE A 59 -10.74 3.24 2.01
C ILE A 59 -10.16 3.68 3.35
N PHE A 60 -11.02 4.12 4.25
CA PHE A 60 -10.63 4.56 5.59
C PHE A 60 -10.21 3.37 6.44
N ILE A 61 -9.10 3.52 7.15
CA ILE A 61 -8.49 2.47 7.95
C ILE A 61 -8.00 3.02 9.29
N GLY A 62 -7.68 2.13 10.22
CA GLY A 62 -7.05 2.52 11.48
C GLY A 62 -5.55 2.80 11.34
N VAL A 63 -4.97 3.41 12.37
CA VAL A 63 -3.54 3.74 12.43
C VAL A 63 -2.65 2.49 12.41
N ALA A 64 -3.09 1.41 13.06
CA ALA A 64 -2.33 0.16 13.10
C ALA A 64 -2.28 -0.48 11.70
N GLU A 65 -3.41 -0.46 11.00
CA GLU A 65 -3.57 -0.92 9.64
C GLU A 65 -2.72 -0.11 8.65
N ALA A 66 -2.77 1.23 8.76
CA ALA A 66 -1.97 2.13 7.93
C ALA A 66 -0.47 1.83 8.03
N ARG A 67 0.04 1.61 9.25
CA ARG A 67 1.44 1.22 9.48
C ARG A 67 1.79 -0.14 8.90
N ALA A 68 0.87 -1.09 8.92
CA ALA A 68 1.09 -2.41 8.32
C ALA A 68 1.19 -2.31 6.79
N ILE A 69 0.30 -1.54 6.16
CA ILE A 69 0.30 -1.33 4.71
C ILE A 69 1.54 -0.54 4.27
N LEU A 70 1.87 0.57 4.94
CA LEU A 70 3.06 1.37 4.61
C LEU A 70 4.34 0.54 4.64
N ARG A 71 4.52 -0.29 5.68
CA ARG A 71 5.68 -1.19 5.77
C ARG A 71 5.72 -2.21 4.64
N ALA A 72 4.56 -2.77 4.29
CA ALA A 72 4.47 -3.70 3.17
C ALA A 72 4.77 -3.02 1.82
N LEU A 73 4.35 -1.76 1.64
CA LEU A 73 4.66 -0.95 0.45
C LEU A 73 6.15 -0.64 0.33
N THR A 74 6.83 -0.29 1.43
CA THR A 74 8.27 0.02 1.41
C THR A 74 9.15 -1.22 1.36
N GLY A 75 8.58 -2.42 1.48
CA GLY A 75 9.32 -3.68 1.55
C GLY A 75 10.19 -3.82 2.81
N GLU A 76 10.00 -2.95 3.81
CA GLU A 76 10.79 -2.93 5.04
C GLU A 76 10.52 -4.20 5.87
N ARG A 77 11.58 -4.91 6.27
CA ARG A 77 11.46 -6.11 7.11
C ARG A 77 11.95 -5.83 8.53
N PRO A 78 11.08 -5.94 9.54
CA PRO A 78 11.49 -5.77 10.92
C PRO A 78 12.38 -6.93 11.39
N PRO A 79 13.26 -6.72 12.39
CA PRO A 79 14.15 -7.75 12.91
C PRO A 79 13.42 -8.95 13.54
N ARG A 80 12.15 -8.76 13.94
CA ARG A 80 11.23 -9.81 14.37
C ARG A 80 9.94 -9.70 13.57
N PRO A 81 9.37 -10.82 13.11
CA PRO A 81 8.14 -10.79 12.32
C PRO A 81 7.00 -10.18 13.15
N LEU A 82 6.28 -9.24 12.54
CA LEU A 82 5.02 -8.72 13.07
C LEU A 82 3.87 -9.58 12.52
N THR A 83 2.64 -9.16 12.77
CA THR A 83 1.45 -10.01 12.56
C THR A 83 1.30 -10.47 11.11
N HIS A 84 1.42 -9.57 10.13
CA HIS A 84 1.21 -9.90 8.72
C HIS A 84 2.36 -10.74 8.15
N GLU A 85 3.60 -10.49 8.58
CA GLU A 85 4.77 -11.29 8.21
C GLU A 85 4.68 -12.69 8.82
N LEU A 86 4.31 -12.80 10.10
CA LEU A 86 4.07 -14.07 10.77
C LEU A 86 2.98 -14.87 10.06
N LEU A 87 1.86 -14.23 9.71
CA LEU A 87 0.78 -14.92 9.00
C LEU A 87 1.22 -15.38 7.61
N GLY A 88 1.99 -14.56 6.88
CA GLY A 88 2.62 -14.97 5.63
C GLY A 88 3.57 -16.15 5.78
N ASP A 89 4.36 -16.19 6.87
CA ASP A 89 5.23 -17.31 7.20
C ASP A 89 4.46 -18.58 7.54
N VAL A 90 3.34 -18.45 8.27
CA VAL A 90 2.44 -19.57 8.59
C VAL A 90 1.83 -20.16 7.30
N LEU A 91 1.32 -19.31 6.40
CA LEU A 91 0.78 -19.76 5.12
C LEU A 91 1.86 -20.47 4.27
N ALA A 92 3.03 -19.86 4.15
CA ALA A 92 4.14 -20.43 3.39
C ALA A 92 4.64 -21.76 3.98
N GLY A 93 4.73 -21.85 5.31
CA GLY A 93 5.11 -23.09 6.01
C GLY A 93 4.07 -24.21 5.86
N ALA A 94 2.81 -23.86 5.66
CA ALA A 94 1.73 -24.79 5.33
C ALA A 94 1.58 -25.06 3.82
N GLU A 95 2.49 -24.55 2.99
CA GLU A 95 2.45 -24.64 1.52
C GLU A 95 1.16 -24.06 0.92
N VAL A 96 0.54 -23.11 1.61
CA VAL A 96 -0.66 -22.38 1.17
C VAL A 96 -0.23 -21.04 0.56
N ALA A 97 -0.71 -20.75 -0.64
CA ALA A 97 -0.42 -19.50 -1.34
C ALA A 97 -1.61 -18.54 -1.30
N LEU A 98 -1.40 -17.30 -0.83
CA LEU A 98 -2.34 -16.21 -1.04
C LEU A 98 -2.21 -15.75 -2.50
N THR A 99 -3.23 -15.97 -3.32
CA THR A 99 -3.19 -15.68 -4.77
C THR A 99 -3.87 -14.37 -5.11
N ARG A 100 -4.98 -14.08 -4.42
CA ARG A 100 -5.77 -12.85 -4.61
C ARG A 100 -6.35 -12.39 -3.29
N VAL A 101 -6.64 -11.10 -3.22
CA VAL A 101 -7.54 -10.54 -2.20
C VAL A 101 -8.63 -9.74 -2.86
N TYR A 102 -9.80 -9.69 -2.22
CA TYR A 102 -10.96 -8.97 -2.71
C TYR A 102 -11.41 -7.92 -1.70
N VAL A 103 -11.90 -6.79 -2.20
CA VAL A 103 -12.82 -5.89 -1.49
C VAL A 103 -14.14 -5.95 -2.24
N ASP A 104 -15.03 -6.86 -1.83
CA ASP A 104 -16.15 -7.29 -2.66
C ASP A 104 -17.50 -6.71 -2.26
N ALA A 105 -17.61 -6.08 -1.10
CA ALA A 105 -18.86 -5.47 -0.66
C ALA A 105 -18.65 -4.26 0.26
N LEU A 106 -19.64 -3.37 0.28
CA LEU A 106 -19.79 -2.28 1.24
C LEU A 106 -21.17 -2.40 1.89
N THR A 107 -21.20 -2.67 3.20
CA THR A 107 -22.45 -2.83 3.96
C THR A 107 -22.42 -1.87 5.14
N GLU A 108 -23.43 -1.00 5.27
CA GLU A 108 -23.53 -0.03 6.40
C GLU A 108 -22.22 0.74 6.62
N SER A 109 -21.64 1.27 5.53
CA SER A 109 -20.35 2.00 5.53
C SER A 109 -19.12 1.16 5.94
N THR A 110 -19.25 -0.16 5.98
CA THR A 110 -18.16 -1.10 6.28
C THR A 110 -17.77 -1.86 5.03
N PHE A 111 -16.54 -1.65 4.57
CA PHE A 111 -15.96 -2.41 3.47
C PHE A 111 -15.62 -3.83 3.96
N LEU A 112 -15.94 -4.83 3.15
CA LEU A 112 -15.69 -6.24 3.43
C LEU A 112 -14.57 -6.77 2.53
N GLY A 113 -13.64 -7.52 3.13
CA GLY A 113 -12.48 -8.07 2.45
C GLY A 113 -12.51 -9.60 2.40
N MET A 114 -11.82 -10.20 1.46
CA MET A 114 -11.72 -11.67 1.34
C MET A 114 -10.31 -12.06 0.90
N LEU A 115 -9.74 -13.08 1.53
CA LEU A 115 -8.50 -13.72 1.08
C LEU A 115 -8.84 -14.90 0.17
N GLU A 116 -8.15 -15.05 -0.95
CA GLU A 116 -8.20 -16.25 -1.80
C GLU A 116 -6.91 -17.04 -1.68
N LEU A 117 -7.01 -18.24 -1.13
CA LEU A 117 -5.89 -19.12 -0.84
C LEU A 117 -5.92 -20.35 -1.76
N SER A 118 -4.80 -20.60 -2.44
CA SER A 118 -4.53 -21.87 -3.10
C SER A 118 -3.96 -22.85 -2.09
N VAL A 119 -4.63 -24.00 -1.92
CA VAL A 119 -4.27 -25.04 -0.95
C VAL A 119 -3.92 -26.33 -1.71
N PRO A 120 -2.79 -26.98 -1.42
CA PRO A 120 -2.42 -28.23 -2.07
C PRO A 120 -3.52 -29.30 -1.94
N GLY A 121 -3.82 -29.97 -3.05
CA GLY A 121 -4.82 -31.04 -3.11
C GLY A 121 -6.28 -30.54 -3.13
N ARG A 122 -6.53 -29.24 -3.29
CA ARG A 122 -7.86 -28.68 -3.56
C ARG A 122 -7.92 -28.10 -4.96
N ASP A 123 -8.99 -28.44 -5.69
CA ASP A 123 -9.24 -27.87 -7.03
C ASP A 123 -9.82 -26.45 -6.96
N ALA A 124 -10.60 -26.16 -5.92
CA ALA A 124 -11.20 -24.85 -5.68
C ALA A 124 -10.41 -24.07 -4.61
N PRO A 125 -10.26 -22.75 -4.77
CA PRO A 125 -9.57 -21.93 -3.78
C PRO A 125 -10.34 -21.91 -2.46
N LEU A 126 -9.60 -21.84 -1.34
CA LEU A 126 -10.17 -21.56 -0.03
C LEU A 126 -10.31 -20.05 0.12
N ARG A 127 -11.53 -19.59 0.41
CA ARG A 127 -11.81 -18.18 0.69
C ARG A 127 -11.99 -17.95 2.19
N ILE A 128 -11.35 -16.91 2.71
CA ILE A 128 -11.40 -16.55 4.13
C ILE A 128 -11.81 -15.08 4.27
N ASP A 129 -12.90 -14.85 5.00
CA ASP A 129 -13.39 -13.51 5.29
C ASP A 129 -12.35 -12.69 6.06
N SER A 130 -12.24 -11.41 5.74
CA SER A 130 -11.23 -10.52 6.31
C SER A 130 -11.67 -9.06 6.26
N ARG A 131 -10.95 -8.20 6.99
CA ARG A 131 -11.03 -6.76 6.76
C ARG A 131 -10.20 -6.41 5.52
N PRO A 132 -10.63 -5.45 4.69
CA PRO A 132 -9.86 -4.98 3.54
C PRO A 132 -8.43 -4.58 3.89
N SER A 133 -8.23 -3.91 5.03
CA SER A 133 -6.92 -3.48 5.49
C SER A 133 -5.93 -4.64 5.70
N ASP A 134 -6.39 -5.73 6.30
CA ASP A 134 -5.56 -6.92 6.56
C ASP A 134 -5.26 -7.65 5.25
N ALA A 135 -6.27 -7.74 4.38
CA ALA A 135 -6.15 -8.35 3.07
C ALA A 135 -5.13 -7.61 2.20
N ILE A 136 -5.22 -6.28 2.13
CA ILE A 136 -4.29 -5.44 1.39
C ILE A 136 -2.86 -5.58 1.93
N ALA A 137 -2.65 -5.50 3.25
CA ALA A 137 -1.32 -5.65 3.85
C ALA A 137 -0.69 -7.02 3.58
N LEU A 138 -1.49 -8.11 3.65
CA LEU A 138 -1.03 -9.45 3.30
C LEU A 138 -0.74 -9.59 1.81
N ALA A 139 -1.57 -9.01 0.94
CA ALA A 139 -1.38 -9.07 -0.50
C ALA A 139 -0.08 -8.42 -0.92
N LEU A 140 0.21 -7.21 -0.42
CA LEU A 140 1.48 -6.52 -0.64
C LEU A 140 2.68 -7.34 -0.16
N THR A 141 2.56 -7.96 1.02
CA THR A 141 3.64 -8.80 1.59
C THR A 141 3.86 -10.10 0.82
N ALA A 142 2.79 -10.71 0.30
CA ALA A 142 2.81 -11.99 -0.39
C ALA A 142 3.00 -11.86 -1.91
N GLY A 143 2.87 -10.66 -2.48
CA GLY A 143 2.83 -10.43 -3.92
C GLY A 143 1.52 -10.93 -4.56
N ALA A 144 0.41 -10.91 -3.82
CA ALA A 144 -0.90 -11.29 -4.34
C ALA A 144 -1.59 -10.09 -5.01
N SER A 145 -2.44 -10.35 -6.01
CA SER A 145 -3.21 -9.29 -6.68
C SER A 145 -4.40 -8.83 -5.83
N ILE A 146 -4.72 -7.54 -5.92
CA ILE A 146 -5.82 -6.91 -5.17
C ILE A 146 -6.95 -6.63 -6.15
N HIS A 147 -8.16 -7.03 -5.78
CA HIS A 147 -9.35 -6.96 -6.63
C HIS A 147 -10.48 -6.26 -5.89
N VAL A 148 -11.27 -5.44 -6.56
CA VAL A 148 -12.37 -4.69 -5.94
C VAL A 148 -13.61 -4.84 -6.81
N ALA A 149 -14.76 -4.99 -6.15
CA ALA A 149 -16.05 -5.06 -6.84
C ALA A 149 -16.38 -3.71 -7.51
N PRO A 150 -16.90 -3.70 -8.75
CA PRO A 150 -17.31 -2.46 -9.44
C PRO A 150 -18.23 -1.57 -8.61
N GLU A 151 -19.19 -2.17 -7.89
CA GLU A 151 -20.14 -1.47 -7.04
C GLU A 151 -19.46 -0.82 -5.83
N VAL A 152 -18.39 -1.44 -5.32
CA VAL A 152 -17.57 -0.88 -4.25
C VAL A 152 -16.75 0.30 -4.77
N LEU A 153 -16.19 0.20 -5.98
CA LEU A 153 -15.47 1.31 -6.61
C LEU A 153 -16.40 2.51 -6.80
N GLU A 154 -17.59 2.29 -7.35
CA GLU A 154 -18.58 3.35 -7.57
C GLU A 154 -19.01 4.01 -6.26
N ALA A 155 -19.32 3.21 -5.23
CA ALA A 155 -19.70 3.74 -3.92
C ALA A 155 -18.56 4.52 -3.25
N ALA A 156 -17.33 4.04 -3.37
CA ALA A 156 -16.17 4.68 -2.75
C ALA A 156 -15.77 5.99 -3.45
N ARG A 157 -16.03 6.14 -4.75
CA ARG A 157 -15.85 7.42 -5.49
C ARG A 157 -16.76 8.54 -4.96
N GLN A 158 -17.90 8.19 -4.37
CA GLN A 158 -18.82 9.16 -3.75
C GLN A 158 -18.39 9.60 -2.35
N ILE A 159 -17.39 8.94 -1.76
CA ILE A 159 -16.88 9.31 -0.46
C ILE A 159 -15.93 10.49 -0.63
N GLU A 160 -16.35 11.67 -0.14
CA GLU A 160 -15.49 12.86 -0.13
C GLU A 160 -14.24 12.59 0.72
N TYR A 161 -13.11 12.46 0.03
CA TYR A 161 -11.79 12.53 0.61
C TYR A 161 -11.28 13.96 0.48
N GLN A 162 -11.22 14.68 1.60
CA GLN A 162 -10.43 15.89 1.71
C GLN A 162 -9.07 15.51 2.27
N GLY A 163 -8.06 15.45 1.38
CA GLY A 163 -6.68 15.39 1.83
C GLY A 163 -6.35 16.59 2.72
N PHE A 164 -5.39 16.44 3.63
CA PHE A 164 -4.83 17.63 4.28
C PHE A 164 -3.93 18.34 3.26
N ASP A 165 -3.98 19.67 3.25
CA ASP A 165 -2.91 20.47 2.64
C ASP A 165 -1.56 20.21 3.33
N ASP A 166 -1.56 19.64 4.55
CA ASP A 166 -0.42 19.28 5.43
C ASP A 166 0.17 17.85 5.26
N GLN A 167 -0.09 17.16 4.14
CA GLN A 167 0.24 15.73 4.03
C GLN A 167 1.72 15.41 3.90
N VAL A 168 2.16 14.38 4.62
CA VAL A 168 3.46 13.74 4.37
C VAL A 168 3.24 12.60 3.37
N VAL A 169 3.94 12.63 2.24
CA VAL A 169 3.81 11.62 1.17
C VAL A 169 5.16 10.98 0.89
N VAL A 170 5.18 9.66 0.71
CA VAL A 170 6.39 8.89 0.39
C VAL A 170 6.31 8.34 -1.03
N ALA A 171 7.32 8.64 -1.86
CA ALA A 171 7.50 8.07 -3.19
C ALA A 171 8.98 8.05 -3.57
N LEU A 172 9.44 7.02 -4.30
CA LEU A 172 10.85 6.87 -4.73
C LEU A 172 11.87 6.86 -3.57
N GLY A 173 11.43 6.52 -2.36
CA GLY A 173 12.25 6.66 -1.14
C GLY A 173 12.36 8.08 -0.60
N ILE A 174 11.67 9.06 -1.20
CA ILE A 174 11.57 10.45 -0.75
C ILE A 174 10.29 10.64 0.05
N THR A 175 10.42 11.22 1.24
CA THR A 175 9.29 11.72 2.02
C THR A 175 9.20 13.22 1.83
N VAL A 176 8.08 13.70 1.31
CA VAL A 176 7.83 15.13 1.12
C VAL A 176 6.75 15.65 2.05
N THR A 177 6.88 16.93 2.39
CA THR A 177 5.95 17.70 3.20
C THR A 177 5.66 19.03 2.50
N PRO A 178 4.55 19.70 2.80
CA PRO A 178 4.31 21.02 2.25
C PRO A 178 5.33 22.01 2.81
N LEU A 179 5.55 23.07 2.04
CA LEU A 179 6.44 24.16 2.42
C LEU A 179 5.64 25.45 2.57
N ASP A 180 5.33 25.82 3.81
CA ASP A 180 4.78 27.13 4.15
C ASP A 180 5.88 28.21 4.19
N ASP A 181 5.46 29.48 4.25
CA ASP A 181 6.36 30.63 4.21
C ASP A 181 7.26 30.73 5.46
N ASP A 182 6.74 30.35 6.63
CA ASP A 182 7.47 30.38 7.90
C ASP A 182 8.62 29.36 7.91
N LEU A 183 8.35 28.13 7.45
CA LEU A 183 9.33 27.05 7.34
C LEU A 183 10.35 27.36 6.24
N ARG A 184 9.93 27.98 5.13
CA ARG A 184 10.82 28.44 4.06
C ARG A 184 11.83 29.45 4.58
N GLU A 185 11.37 30.46 5.32
CA GLU A 185 12.25 31.47 5.92
C GLU A 185 13.20 30.83 6.94
N ALA A 186 12.69 29.96 7.82
CA ALA A 186 13.47 29.29 8.85
C ALA A 186 14.60 28.40 8.29
N LEU A 187 14.37 27.77 7.13
CA LEU A 187 15.34 26.90 6.46
C LEU A 187 16.22 27.64 5.44
N GLY A 188 15.98 28.94 5.20
CA GLY A 188 16.74 29.72 4.23
C GLY A 188 16.53 29.27 2.78
N LEU A 189 15.35 28.73 2.47
CA LEU A 189 15.00 28.21 1.15
C LEU A 189 14.63 29.36 0.18
N PRO A 190 14.85 29.20 -1.13
CA PRO A 190 14.50 30.22 -2.11
C PRO A 190 12.97 30.40 -2.21
N ASP A 191 12.54 31.60 -2.59
CA ASP A 191 11.14 31.90 -2.89
C ASP A 191 10.71 31.28 -4.22
N ARG A 192 10.42 29.97 -4.18
CA ARG A 192 10.01 29.13 -5.31
C ARG A 192 9.00 28.09 -4.88
N ALA A 193 8.01 27.84 -5.73
CA ALA A 193 7.07 26.76 -5.52
C ALA A 193 7.77 25.38 -5.52
N GLY A 194 7.24 24.45 -4.74
CA GLY A 194 7.78 23.11 -4.56
C GLY A 194 7.37 22.52 -3.21
N VAL A 195 7.83 21.31 -2.95
CA VAL A 195 7.58 20.57 -1.69
C VAL A 195 8.91 20.31 -0.97
N LEU A 196 8.87 20.32 0.37
CA LEU A 196 10.05 20.10 1.20
C LEU A 196 10.32 18.60 1.36
N VAL A 197 11.56 18.18 1.12
CA VAL A 197 12.03 16.83 1.44
C VAL A 197 12.29 16.74 2.94
N SER A 198 11.48 15.95 3.66
CA SER A 198 11.61 15.79 5.11
C SER A 198 12.41 14.55 5.52
N ASP A 199 12.45 13.53 4.66
CA ASP A 199 13.22 12.31 4.87
C ASP A 199 13.57 11.64 3.55
N VAL A 200 14.67 10.88 3.52
CA VAL A 200 15.18 10.21 2.31
C VAL A 200 15.70 8.82 2.67
N SER A 201 15.37 7.84 1.83
CA SER A 201 15.77 6.44 1.97
C SER A 201 15.98 5.78 0.61
N GLY A 202 16.63 4.61 0.59
CA GLY A 202 16.81 3.80 -0.62
C GLY A 202 17.56 4.53 -1.74
N GLU A 203 17.09 4.36 -2.97
CA GLU A 203 17.71 4.92 -4.18
C GLU A 203 17.82 6.46 -4.12
N ALA A 204 16.84 7.15 -3.53
CA ALA A 204 16.91 8.60 -3.35
C ALA A 204 18.10 9.03 -2.50
N ALA A 205 18.40 8.29 -1.42
CA ALA A 205 19.54 8.59 -0.55
C ALA A 205 20.87 8.27 -1.24
N GLU A 206 20.92 7.17 -1.99
CA GLU A 206 22.08 6.80 -2.81
C GLU A 206 22.36 7.81 -3.92
N ALA A 207 21.32 8.45 -4.44
CA ALA A 207 21.41 9.51 -5.45
C ALA A 207 21.79 10.89 -4.85
N GLY A 208 21.99 10.98 -3.54
CA GLY A 208 22.51 12.18 -2.86
C GLY A 208 21.46 13.20 -2.45
N LEU A 209 20.17 12.82 -2.41
CA LEU A 209 19.13 13.66 -1.81
C LEU A 209 19.25 13.67 -0.29
N GLU A 210 18.99 14.83 0.31
CA GLU A 210 19.09 15.03 1.75
C GLU A 210 17.81 15.66 2.33
N PRO A 211 17.46 15.38 3.59
CA PRO A 211 16.42 16.13 4.30
C PRO A 211 16.76 17.62 4.34
N GLY A 212 15.76 18.47 4.07
CA GLY A 212 15.93 19.91 3.93
C GLY A 212 16.05 20.40 2.48
N ASP A 213 16.16 19.48 1.52
CA ASP A 213 16.11 19.80 0.10
C ASP A 213 14.72 20.28 -0.33
N LEU A 214 14.66 21.21 -1.28
CA LEU A 214 13.40 21.69 -1.87
C LEU A 214 13.21 21.07 -3.25
N LEU A 215 12.20 20.21 -3.40
CA LEU A 215 11.85 19.62 -4.68
C LEU A 215 11.10 20.64 -5.55
N LEU A 216 11.77 21.08 -6.61
CA LEU A 216 11.30 22.14 -7.50
C LEU A 216 10.51 21.61 -8.71
N ALA A 217 10.87 20.43 -9.20
CA ALA A 217 10.15 19.80 -10.29
C ALA A 217 10.32 18.28 -10.34
N VAL A 218 9.33 17.62 -10.93
CA VAL A 218 9.36 16.23 -11.36
C VAL A 218 8.99 16.22 -12.85
N ASN A 219 9.86 15.66 -13.68
CA ASN A 219 9.72 15.62 -15.15
C ASN A 219 9.43 16.99 -15.80
N GLY A 220 9.87 18.08 -15.17
CA GLY A 220 9.69 19.45 -15.66
C GLY A 220 8.46 20.18 -15.11
N GLU A 221 7.61 19.51 -14.33
CA GLU A 221 6.43 20.10 -13.70
C GLU A 221 6.66 20.32 -12.20
N THR A 222 6.16 21.44 -11.65
CA THR A 222 6.39 21.81 -10.25
C THR A 222 5.29 21.25 -9.36
N PRO A 223 5.62 20.45 -8.32
CA PRO A 223 4.63 19.97 -7.38
C PRO A 223 4.09 21.12 -6.53
N GLU A 224 2.77 21.30 -6.55
CA GLU A 224 2.07 22.31 -5.74
C GLU A 224 1.88 21.87 -4.29
N ASN A 225 1.75 20.55 -4.07
CA ASN A 225 1.59 19.94 -2.77
C ASN A 225 2.12 18.49 -2.80
N PRO A 226 2.25 17.83 -1.63
CA PRO A 226 2.75 16.45 -1.51
C PRO A 226 1.99 15.41 -2.34
N LEU A 227 0.69 15.58 -2.55
CA LEU A 227 -0.10 14.68 -3.39
C LEU A 227 0.22 14.89 -4.88
N HIS A 228 0.33 16.16 -5.33
CA HIS A 228 0.74 16.50 -6.68
C HIS A 228 2.16 16.00 -6.96
N PHE A 229 3.08 16.01 -5.98
CA PHE A 229 4.38 15.33 -6.12
C PHE A 229 4.23 13.84 -6.47
N LEU A 230 3.41 13.11 -5.72
CA LEU A 230 3.15 11.69 -5.99
C LEU A 230 2.50 11.48 -7.37
N GLU A 231 1.61 12.38 -7.79
CA GLU A 231 1.01 12.36 -9.13
C GLU A 231 2.08 12.53 -10.22
N LEU A 232 2.96 13.52 -10.12
CA LEU A 232 4.01 13.75 -11.11
C LEU A 232 5.00 12.59 -11.20
N VAL A 233 5.35 11.99 -10.06
CA VAL A 233 6.19 10.77 -10.03
C VAL A 233 5.51 9.64 -10.79
N ARG A 234 4.20 9.49 -10.64
CA ARG A 234 3.41 8.43 -11.30
C ARG A 234 3.14 8.65 -12.77
N ASP A 235 3.06 9.91 -13.18
CA ASP A 235 2.89 10.28 -14.58
C ASP A 235 4.20 10.09 -15.39
N THR A 236 5.30 9.70 -14.72
CA THR A 236 6.51 9.21 -15.40
C THR A 236 6.17 7.97 -16.24
N PRO A 237 6.55 7.94 -17.54
CA PRO A 237 6.31 6.78 -18.39
C PRO A 237 6.91 5.49 -17.79
N ALA A 238 6.19 4.37 -17.94
CA ALA A 238 6.63 3.08 -17.45
C ALA A 238 8.00 2.68 -18.03
N GLY A 239 8.94 2.32 -17.15
CA GLY A 239 10.31 1.99 -17.53
C GLY A 239 11.23 3.19 -17.75
N GLU A 240 10.72 4.42 -17.56
CA GLU A 240 11.54 5.63 -17.53
C GLU A 240 11.79 6.10 -16.09
N PRO A 241 13.00 6.63 -15.80
CA PRO A 241 13.28 7.23 -14.49
C PRO A 241 12.55 8.57 -14.34
N ALA A 242 12.13 8.88 -13.12
CA ALA A 242 11.62 10.20 -12.77
C ALA A 242 12.79 11.17 -12.68
N ARG A 243 12.73 12.26 -13.46
CA ARG A 243 13.71 13.35 -13.44
C ARG A 243 13.30 14.40 -12.40
N LEU A 244 14.01 14.46 -11.31
CA LEU A 244 13.79 15.42 -10.23
C LEU A 244 14.72 16.61 -10.37
N ARG A 245 14.19 17.82 -10.21
CA ARG A 245 14.98 19.03 -10.00
C ARG A 245 14.83 19.48 -8.57
N VAL A 246 15.95 19.63 -7.90
CA VAL A 246 16.00 19.85 -6.46
C VAL A 246 16.91 21.03 -6.16
N TRP A 247 16.49 21.91 -5.26
CA TRP A 247 17.38 22.91 -4.70
C TRP A 247 18.09 22.32 -3.48
N GLN A 248 19.41 22.28 -3.55
CA GLN A 248 20.27 21.69 -2.53
C GLN A 248 21.47 22.62 -2.31
N ARG A 249 21.69 23.05 -1.06
CA ARG A 249 22.85 23.85 -0.63
C ARG A 249 23.15 25.09 -1.50
N GLY A 250 22.10 25.75 -2.01
CA GLY A 250 22.24 26.95 -2.84
C GLY A 250 22.33 26.69 -4.35
N GLU A 251 22.41 25.43 -4.77
CA GLU A 251 22.49 25.04 -6.18
C GLU A 251 21.25 24.22 -6.60
N ILE A 252 21.01 24.12 -7.91
CA ILE A 252 19.96 23.26 -8.46
C ILE A 252 20.64 22.01 -8.98
N VAL A 253 20.22 20.86 -8.46
CA VAL A 253 20.71 19.53 -8.84
C VAL A 253 19.60 18.79 -9.56
N GLU A 254 19.98 17.99 -10.56
CA GLU A 254 19.09 17.05 -11.22
C GLU A 254 19.41 15.63 -10.76
N VAL A 255 18.36 14.88 -10.39
CA VAL A 255 18.45 13.51 -9.90
C VAL A 255 17.48 12.65 -10.71
N GLU A 256 17.94 11.49 -11.17
CA GLU A 256 17.09 10.50 -11.83
C GLU A 256 16.88 9.31 -10.89
N LEU A 257 15.61 8.96 -10.63
CA LEU A 257 15.25 7.83 -9.77
C LEU A 257 14.35 6.85 -10.51
N SER A 258 14.56 5.55 -10.29
CA SER A 258 13.69 4.52 -10.84
C SER A 258 12.27 4.62 -10.30
N THR A 259 11.29 4.61 -11.21
CA THR A 259 9.85 4.58 -10.87
C THR A 259 9.30 3.17 -10.77
N GLU A 260 10.13 2.16 -11.08
CA GLU A 260 9.73 0.77 -10.90
C GLU A 260 9.55 0.48 -9.42
N VAL A 261 8.31 0.17 -9.02
CA VAL A 261 8.07 -0.48 -7.73
C VAL A 261 8.89 -1.78 -7.77
N PRO A 262 9.87 -1.96 -6.86
CA PRO A 262 10.66 -3.17 -6.85
C PRO A 262 9.71 -4.35 -6.82
N ALA A 263 9.79 -5.24 -7.82
CA ALA A 263 8.99 -6.45 -7.82
C ALA A 263 9.18 -7.12 -6.45
N PRO A 264 8.10 -7.52 -5.74
CA PRO A 264 8.22 -8.19 -4.47
C PRO A 264 9.22 -9.33 -4.66
N THR A 265 10.39 -9.24 -4.02
CA THR A 265 11.42 -10.22 -4.29
C THR A 265 10.84 -11.55 -3.83
N PRO A 266 10.60 -12.51 -4.74
CA PRO A 266 10.00 -13.78 -4.35
C PRO A 266 10.87 -14.38 -3.26
N ARG A 267 10.23 -14.85 -2.19
CA ARG A 267 10.89 -15.45 -1.03
C ARG A 267 11.95 -16.43 -1.51
N ARG A 268 13.22 -16.02 -1.51
CA ARG A 268 14.32 -16.96 -1.62
C ARG A 268 14.34 -17.69 -0.29
N ARG A 269 13.98 -18.98 -0.28
CA ARG A 269 14.22 -19.84 0.89
C ARG A 269 15.64 -19.55 1.36
N ALA A 270 15.79 -19.19 2.63
CA ALA A 270 17.11 -19.08 3.23
C ALA A 270 17.82 -20.42 2.96
N PRO A 271 18.97 -20.43 2.26
CA PRO A 271 19.74 -21.65 2.13
C PRO A 271 20.31 -21.96 3.52
N GLY A 272 19.87 -23.08 4.11
CA GLY A 272 20.41 -23.59 5.36
C GLY A 272 19.41 -23.57 6.52
N LEU A 273 18.42 -24.45 6.45
CA LEU A 273 17.92 -25.20 7.60
C LEU A 273 17.52 -26.57 7.03
N GLU A 274 18.55 -27.38 6.77
CA GLU A 274 18.36 -28.83 6.62
C GLU A 274 17.98 -29.37 8.00
N ALA A 275 16.90 -30.16 8.04
CA ALA A 275 16.47 -30.94 9.20
C ALA A 275 17.32 -32.20 9.36
#